data_AF-A0A3M1XMB4-F1
#
_entry.id   AF-A0A3M1XMB4-F1
#
_cell.length_a   1.000
_cell.length_b   1.000
_cell.length_c   1.000
_cell.angle_alpha   90.00
_cell.angle_beta   90.00
_cell.angle_gamma   90.00
#
_symmetry.space_group_name_H-M   'P 1'
#
loop_
_entity.id
_entity.type
_entity.pdbx_description
1 polymer ?
#
loop_
_entity_poly.entity_id
_entity_poly.type
_entity_poly.pdbx_seq_one_letter_code
_entity_poly.pdbx_strand_id
1 'polypeptide(L)' 'MIKITLKRSYIGRPEKQRRVLQSLGLRKIGQTVVKEDVPSIR' A
#
# COMPACT_ATOMS: atom_id res chain seq x y z
N MET A 1 14.96 3.25 2.29
CA MET A 1 13.72 3.00 3.07
C MET A 1 12.63 3.94 2.57
N ILE A 2 11.50 3.38 2.12
CA ILE A 2 10.34 4.14 1.66
C ILE A 2 9.22 4.03 2.70
N LYS A 3 8.60 5.17 3.01
CA LYS A 3 7.42 5.27 3.87
C LYS A 3 6.16 5.36 3.01
N ILE A 4 5.30 4.35 3.09
CA ILE A 4 4.07 4.26 2.30
C ILE A 4 2.87 4.43 3.23
N THR A 5 2.03 5.43 2.97
CA THR A 5 0.83 5.72 3.78
C THR A 5 -0.43 5.57 2.93
N LEU A 6 -1.42 4.81 3.42
CA LEU A 6 -2.71 4.69 2.77
C LEU A 6 -3.57 5.92 3.03
N LYS A 7 -3.55 6.91 2.12
CA LYS A 7 -4.31 8.16 2.28
C LYS A 7 -5.80 8.06 1.94
N ARG A 8 -6.20 7.11 1.09
CA ARG A 8 -7.56 6.99 0.56
C ARG A 8 -8.07 5.56 0.67
N SER A 9 -9.39 5.42 0.75
CA SER A 9 -10.05 4.10 0.72
C SER A 9 -9.82 3.39 -0.63
N TYR A 10 -9.71 2.06 -0.57
CA TYR A 10 -9.64 1.18 -1.74
C TYR A 10 -11.02 0.62 -2.14
N ILE A 11 -12.10 1.05 -1.48
CA ILE A 11 -13.48 0.76 -1.88
C ILE A 11 -13.72 1.39 -3.27
N GLY A 12 -14.33 0.62 -4.18
CA GLY A 12 -14.51 1.01 -5.58
C GLY A 12 -13.25 1.02 -6.45
N ARG A 13 -12.06 0.65 -5.94
CA ARG A 13 -10.83 0.51 -6.74
C ARG A 13 -10.70 -0.88 -7.37
N PRO A 14 -10.02 -1.00 -8.53
CA PRO A 14 -9.79 -2.29 -9.19
C PRO A 14 -9.12 -3.31 -8.27
N GLU A 15 -9.45 -4.59 -8.46
CA GLU A 15 -8.95 -5.69 -7.61
C GLU A 15 -7.42 -5.82 -7.61
N LYS A 16 -6.76 -5.47 -8.72
CA LYS A 16 -5.29 -5.45 -8.79
C LYS A 16 -4.69 -4.53 -7.73
N GLN A 17 -5.26 -3.33 -7.57
CA GLN A 17 -4.78 -2.36 -6.57
C GLN A 17 -5.06 -2.85 -5.15
N ARG A 18 -6.20 -3.52 -4.93
CA ARG A 18 -6.53 -4.12 -3.62
C ARG A 18 -5.51 -5.19 -3.22
N ARG A 19 -5.13 -6.06 -4.15
CA ARG A 19 -4.09 -7.08 -3.93
C ARG A 19 -2.75 -6.46 -3.57
N VAL A 20 -2.32 -5.42 -4.30
CA VAL A 20 -1.07 -4.70 -3.99
C VAL A 20 -1.11 -4.09 -2.59
N LEU A 21 -2.20 -3.45 -2.19
CA LEU A 21 -2.35 -2.88 -0.84
C LEU A 21 -2.31 -3.95 0.25
N GLN A 22 -2.94 -5.11 0.02
CA GLN A 22 -2.91 -6.25 0.94
C GLN A 22 -1.50 -6.86 1.07
N SER A 23 -0.81 -7.08 -0.05
CA SER A 23 0.60 -7.50 -0.08
C SER A 23 1.51 -6.48 0.61
N LEU A 24 1.16 -5.19 0.51
CA LEU A 24 1.87 -4.13 1.20
C LEU A 24 1.55 -4.05 2.71
N GLY A 25 0.54 -4.77 3.20
CA GLY A 25 0.11 -4.74 4.60
C GLY A 25 -0.76 -3.52 4.96
N LEU A 26 -1.24 -2.77 3.96
CA LEU A 26 -2.05 -1.56 4.14
C LEU A 26 -3.54 -1.93 4.17
N ARG A 27 -4.10 -2.05 5.37
CA ARG A 27 -5.49 -2.45 5.62
C ARG A 27 -6.39 -1.29 6.03
N LYS A 28 -5.86 -0.28 6.72
CA LYS A 28 -6.62 0.86 7.26
C LYS A 28 -6.14 2.20 6.68
N ILE A 29 -7.06 3.14 6.50
CA ILE A 29 -6.73 4.51 6.07
C ILE A 29 -5.87 5.17 7.16
N GLY A 30 -4.82 5.87 6.76
CA GLY A 30 -3.81 6.46 7.65
C GLY A 30 -2.71 5.48 8.09
N GLN A 31 -2.86 4.18 7.83
CA GLN A 31 -1.81 3.21 8.14
C GLN A 31 -0.57 3.49 7.31
N THR A 32 0.59 3.40 7.97
CA THR A 32 1.88 3.62 7.35
C THR A 32 2.76 2.38 7.51
N VAL A 33 3.43 1.98 6.43
CA VAL A 33 4.38 0.87 6.40
C VAL A 33 5.71 1.39 5.89
N VAL A 34 6.79 1.03 6.56
CA VAL A 34 8.16 1.33 6.14
C VAL A 34 8.74 0.09 5.50
N LYS A 35 9.29 0.23 4.29
CA LYS A 35 9.89 -0.86 3.51
C LYS A 35 11.23 -0.45 2.92
N GLU A 36 12.02 -1.43 2.53
CA GLU A 36 13.27 -1.17 1.83
C GLU A 36 13.01 -0.67 0.41
N ASP A 37 13.91 0.18 -0.09
CA ASP A 37 13.81 0.72 -1.45
C ASP A 37 14.42 -0.31 -2.40
N VAL A 38 13.57 -1.21 -2.89
CA VAL A 38 13.94 -2.21 -3.91
C VAL A 38 13.21 -1.88 -5.22
N PRO A 39 13.79 -2.20 -6.39
CA PRO A 39 13.17 -1.90 -7.69
C PRO A 39 11.73 -2.42 -7.84
N SER A 40 11.36 -3.50 -7.14
CA SER A 40 10.01 -4.08 -7.15
C SER A 40 8.96 -3.29 -6.35
N ILE A 41 9.38 -2.39 -5.45
CA ILE A 41 8.50 -1.59 -4.57
C ILE A 41 8.40 -0.13 -5.05
N ARG A 42 9.36 0.32 -5.86
CA ARG A 42 9.39 1.65 -6.49
C ARG A 42 8.39 1.76 -7.64
#